data_AF-A0A7V2IMM3-F1
#
_entry.id   AF-A0A7V2IMM3-F1
#
_cell.length_a   1.000
_cell.length_b   1.000
_cell.length_c   1.000
_cell.angle_alpha   90.00
_cell.angle_beta   90.00
_cell.angle_gamma   90.00
#
_symmetry.space_group_name_H-M   'P 1'
#
loop_
_entity.id
_entity.type
_entity.pdbx_description
1 polymer ?
#
loop_
_entity_poly.entity_id
_entity_poly.type
_entity_poly.pdbx_seq_one_letter_code
_entity_poly.pdbx_strand_id
1 'polypeptide(L)'
;MKDSKQYAQRIKDAFRSFKRKDAKVRPPSFDKPLDALVYAVIAEHASRSETTRILKAFEGHFVDTNDLRVSRSEEILEVIGTNVPWARKVAKALPRALNALFNLYDGLT
;
A
#
# COMPACT_ATOMS: atom_id res chain seq x y z
N MET A 1 -16.95 27.23 11.42
CA MET A 1 -16.52 27.85 10.14
C MET A 1 -17.65 28.72 9.62
N LYS A 2 -17.37 29.96 9.24
CA LYS A 2 -18.30 30.75 8.42
C LYS A 2 -18.46 30.01 7.08
N ASP A 3 -19.69 29.82 6.61
CA ASP A 3 -20.03 29.20 5.30
C ASP A 3 -19.99 27.66 5.17
N SER A 4 -20.07 26.90 6.28
CA SER A 4 -20.07 25.42 6.26
C SER A 4 -21.10 24.79 5.31
N LYS A 5 -22.30 25.35 5.20
CA LYS A 5 -23.37 24.86 4.30
C LYS A 5 -23.00 25.02 2.82
N GLN A 6 -22.35 26.13 2.46
CA GLN A 6 -21.94 26.38 1.07
C GLN A 6 -20.81 25.43 0.66
N TYR A 7 -19.82 25.22 1.53
CA TYR A 7 -18.73 24.27 1.27
C TYR A 7 -19.23 22.83 1.19
N ALA A 8 -20.15 22.42 2.06
CA ALA A 8 -20.76 21.09 1.99
C ALA A 8 -21.45 20.85 0.63
N GLN A 9 -22.17 21.85 0.12
CA GLN A 9 -22.83 21.76 -1.18
C GLN A 9 -21.82 21.68 -2.33
N ARG A 10 -20.76 22.49 -2.31
CA ARG A 10 -19.71 22.45 -3.35
C ARG A 10 -18.96 21.12 -3.38
N ILE A 11 -18.65 20.54 -2.21
CA ILE A 11 -18.01 19.22 -2.11
C ILE A 11 -18.92 18.14 -2.69
N LYS A 12 -20.21 18.18 -2.35
CA LYS A 12 -21.22 17.23 -2.86
C LYS A 12 -21.34 17.28 -4.39
N ASP A 13 -21.36 18.48 -4.96
CA ASP A 13 -21.48 18.68 -6.41
C ASP A 13 -20.20 18.23 -7.14
N ALA A 14 -19.03 18.53 -6.57
CA ALA A 14 -17.75 18.04 -7.07
C ALA A 14 -17.67 16.51 -7.06
N PHE A 15 -18.00 15.87 -5.93
CA PHE A 15 -18.02 14.41 -5.81
C PHE A 15 -18.96 13.75 -6.83
N ARG A 16 -20.17 14.31 -7.03
CA ARG A 16 -21.12 13.82 -8.04
C ARG A 16 -20.61 14.00 -9.47
N SER A 17 -19.82 15.04 -9.73
CA SER A 17 -19.19 15.27 -11.04
C SER A 17 -18.12 14.20 -11.30
N PHE A 18 -17.21 13.98 -10.35
CA PHE A 18 -16.17 12.95 -10.44
C PHE A 18 -16.78 11.55 -10.54
N LYS A 19 -17.75 11.21 -9.69
CA LYS A 19 -18.42 9.91 -9.74
C LYS A 19 -19.07 9.62 -11.09
N ARG A 20 -19.57 10.63 -11.82
CA ARG A 20 -20.17 10.45 -13.15
C ARG A 20 -19.12 10.29 -14.25
N LYS A 21 -18.00 11.02 -14.17
CA LYS A 21 -16.92 10.98 -15.16
C LYS A 21 -16.00 9.77 -15.00
N ASP A 22 -15.66 9.46 -13.76
CA ASP A 22 -14.62 8.49 -13.37
C ASP A 22 -15.20 7.25 -12.68
N ALA A 23 -16.50 6.99 -12.86
CA ALA A 23 -17.26 5.90 -12.23
C ALA A 23 -16.63 4.49 -12.36
N LYS A 24 -15.69 4.33 -13.29
CA LYS A 24 -15.06 3.07 -13.65
C LYS A 24 -13.75 2.80 -12.90
N VAL A 25 -13.26 3.70 -12.06
CA VAL A 25 -12.06 3.44 -11.25
C VAL A 25 -12.41 2.42 -10.17
N ARG A 26 -12.14 1.14 -10.46
CA ARG A 26 -12.23 0.08 -9.45
C ARG A 26 -11.03 0.21 -8.50
N PRO A 27 -11.25 0.42 -7.19
CA PRO A 27 -10.16 0.35 -6.23
C PRO A 27 -9.53 -1.05 -6.29
N PRO A 28 -8.23 -1.17 -5.95
CA PRO A 28 -7.65 -2.49 -5.72
C PRO A 28 -8.45 -3.20 -4.61
N SER A 29 -8.66 -4.51 -4.77
CA SER A 29 -9.36 -5.35 -3.81
C SER A 29 -8.42 -6.48 -3.42
N PHE A 30 -8.44 -6.84 -2.14
CA PHE A 30 -7.56 -7.84 -1.56
C PHE A 30 -8.38 -8.80 -0.72
N ASP A 31 -8.05 -10.09 -0.81
CA ASP A 31 -8.71 -11.12 -0.01
C ASP A 31 -8.23 -11.09 1.45
N LYS A 32 -6.95 -10.75 1.66
CA LYS A 32 -6.34 -10.66 2.99
C LYS A 32 -6.00 -9.21 3.34
N PRO A 33 -6.26 -8.75 4.57
CA PRO A 33 -5.86 -7.42 5.03
C PRO A 33 -4.35 -7.17 4.95
N LEU A 34 -3.52 -8.21 5.13
CA LEU A 34 -2.07 -8.11 5.01
C LEU A 34 -1.63 -7.74 3.59
N ASP A 35 -2.26 -8.32 2.56
CA ASP A 35 -1.96 -7.99 1.16
C ASP A 35 -2.29 -6.52 0.85
N ALA A 36 -3.39 -6.02 1.43
CA ALA A 36 -3.76 -4.60 1.32
C ALA A 36 -2.74 -3.68 2.00
N LEU A 37 -2.17 -4.09 3.14
CA LEU A 37 -1.10 -3.34 3.81
C LEU A 37 0.17 -3.30 2.97
N VAL A 38 0.60 -4.44 2.44
CA VAL A 38 1.79 -4.52 1.57
C VAL A 38 1.59 -3.62 0.35
N TYR A 39 0.42 -3.69 -0.31
CA TYR A 39 0.07 -2.79 -1.40
C TYR A 39 0.18 -1.32 -0.98
N ALA A 40 -0.42 -0.94 0.16
CA ALA A 40 -0.48 0.46 0.59
C ALA A 40 0.90 1.07 0.83
N VAL A 41 1.82 0.32 1.47
CA VAL A 41 3.19 0.78 1.72
C VAL A 41 3.95 1.04 0.42
N ILE A 42 3.73 0.22 -0.62
CA ILE A 42 4.36 0.41 -1.93
C ILE A 42 3.69 1.56 -2.69
N ALA A 43 2.35 1.60 -2.70
CA ALA A 43 1.55 2.59 -3.42
C ALA A 43 1.73 4.02 -2.90
N GLU A 44 2.26 4.21 -1.69
CA GLU A 44 2.69 5.51 -1.18
C GLU A 44 3.81 6.14 -2.04
N HIS A 45 4.58 5.32 -2.76
CA HIS A 45 5.78 5.76 -3.48
C HIS A 45 5.80 5.40 -4.96
N ALA A 46 4.90 4.54 -5.41
CA ALA A 46 4.88 4.01 -6.77
C ALA A 46 3.52 4.22 -7.44
N SER A 47 3.51 4.26 -8.78
CA SER A 47 2.26 4.23 -9.52
C SER A 47 1.51 2.91 -9.29
N ARG A 48 0.22 2.87 -9.63
CA ARG A 48 -0.60 1.65 -9.50
C ARG A 48 0.00 0.48 -10.29
N SER A 49 0.47 0.72 -11.52
CA SER A 49 1.08 -0.31 -12.37
C SER A 49 2.38 -0.84 -11.79
N GLU A 50 3.24 0.05 -11.28
CA GLU A 50 4.48 -0.34 -10.60
C GLU A 50 4.20 -1.13 -9.32
N THR A 51 3.24 -0.68 -8.52
CA THR A 51 2.82 -1.38 -7.30
C THR A 51 2.34 -2.79 -7.61
N THR A 52 1.46 -2.95 -8.62
CA THR A 52 1.00 -4.28 -9.04
C THR A 52 2.14 -5.16 -9.57
N ARG A 53 3.10 -4.58 -10.29
CA ARG A 53 4.29 -5.31 -10.75
C ARG A 53 5.14 -5.79 -9.58
N ILE A 54 5.37 -4.94 -8.58
CA ILE A 54 6.17 -5.26 -7.40
C ILE A 54 5.48 -6.33 -6.55
N LEU A 55 4.16 -6.23 -6.35
CA LEU A 55 3.41 -7.28 -5.64
C LEU A 55 3.56 -8.64 -6.28
N LYS A 56 3.44 -8.73 -7.61
CA LYS A 56 3.68 -10.00 -8.34
C LYS A 56 5.12 -10.50 -8.18
N ALA A 57 6.09 -9.59 -8.14
CA ALA A 57 7.48 -9.97 -7.89
C ALA A 57 7.66 -10.48 -6.45
N PHE A 58 6.98 -9.88 -5.48
CA PHE A 58 6.99 -10.34 -4.08
C PHE A 58 6.36 -11.71 -3.94
N GLU A 59 5.20 -11.95 -4.58
CA GLU A 59 4.53 -13.26 -4.62
C GLU A 59 5.41 -14.36 -5.23
N GLY A 60 6.30 -14.01 -6.16
CA GLY A 60 7.24 -14.96 -6.77
C GLY A 60 8.55 -15.15 -6.00
N HIS A 61 8.89 -14.23 -5.09
CA HIS A 61 10.17 -14.23 -4.36
C HIS A 61 10.02 -14.70 -2.91
N PHE A 62 9.03 -14.18 -2.19
CA PHE A 62 8.78 -14.50 -0.79
C PHE A 62 7.70 -15.59 -0.68
N VAL A 63 7.91 -16.54 0.23
CA VAL A 63 6.98 -17.66 0.42
C VAL A 63 5.63 -17.16 0.94
N ASP A 64 5.65 -16.23 1.89
CA ASP A 64 4.48 -15.59 2.46
C ASP A 64 4.82 -14.23 3.09
N THR A 65 3.84 -13.60 3.73
CA THR A 65 4.03 -12.32 4.42
C THR A 65 4.93 -12.46 5.66
N ASN A 66 5.04 -13.64 6.27
CA ASN A 66 5.94 -13.86 7.40
C ASN A 66 7.40 -13.93 6.95
N ASP A 67 7.67 -14.57 5.84
CA ASP A 67 8.97 -14.55 5.16
C ASP A 67 9.37 -13.09 4.87
N LEU A 68 8.51 -12.35 4.16
CA LEU A 68 8.71 -10.92 3.87
C LEU A 68 8.93 -10.05 5.13
N ARG A 69 8.27 -10.39 6.25
CA ARG A 69 8.39 -9.68 7.53
C ARG A 69 9.77 -9.84 8.16
N VAL A 70 10.42 -10.98 7.95
CA VAL A 70 11.75 -11.29 8.51
C VAL A 70 12.88 -11.12 7.49
N SER A 71 12.56 -10.86 6.23
CA SER A 71 13.53 -10.57 5.17
C SER A 71 14.37 -9.34 5.46
N ARG A 72 15.59 -9.35 4.92
CA ARG A 72 16.52 -8.22 5.02
C ARG A 72 16.12 -7.10 4.07
N SER A 73 16.47 -5.86 4.41
CA SER A 73 16.16 -4.71 3.55
C SER A 73 16.82 -4.83 2.17
N GLU A 74 18.00 -5.44 2.06
CA GLU A 74 18.72 -5.65 0.80
C GLU A 74 17.94 -6.58 -0.14
N GLU A 75 17.33 -7.63 0.41
CA GLU A 75 16.52 -8.58 -0.36
C GLU A 75 15.25 -7.92 -0.89
N ILE A 76 14.56 -7.14 -0.04
CA ILE A 76 13.38 -6.38 -0.46
C ILE A 76 13.75 -5.34 -1.55
N LEU A 77 14.92 -4.70 -1.42
CA LEU A 77 15.45 -3.77 -2.41
C LEU A 77 15.76 -4.45 -3.74
N GLU A 78 16.30 -5.66 -3.72
CA GLU A 78 16.59 -6.44 -4.92
C GLU A 78 15.33 -6.72 -5.73
N VAL A 79 14.24 -7.11 -5.05
CA VAL A 79 12.96 -7.40 -5.71
C VAL A 79 12.28 -6.13 -6.25
N ILE A 80 12.37 -5.00 -5.54
CA ILE A 80 11.80 -3.72 -6.02
C ILE A 80 12.63 -3.14 -7.17
N GLY A 81 13.96 -3.20 -7.04
CA GLY A 81 14.95 -2.57 -7.89
C GLY A 81 15.86 -1.61 -7.12
N THR A 82 17.16 -1.86 -7.15
CA THR A 82 18.19 -1.13 -6.37
C THR A 82 18.41 0.33 -6.82
N ASN A 83 18.04 0.65 -8.06
CA ASN A 83 18.20 2.00 -8.64
C ASN A 83 17.04 2.95 -8.32
N VAL A 84 16.06 2.53 -7.52
CA VAL A 84 14.86 3.30 -7.21
C VAL A 84 15.04 4.01 -5.86
N PRO A 85 15.13 5.36 -5.81
CA PRO A 85 15.47 6.07 -4.56
C PRO A 85 14.48 5.83 -3.41
N TRP A 86 13.19 5.65 -3.74
CA TRP A 86 12.14 5.40 -2.76
C TRP A 86 12.07 3.93 -2.30
N ALA A 87 12.70 2.99 -3.00
CA ALA A 87 12.67 1.57 -2.62
C ALA A 87 13.27 1.35 -1.23
N ARG A 88 14.28 2.15 -0.84
CA ARG A 88 14.85 2.13 0.53
C ARG A 88 13.83 2.48 1.61
N LYS A 89 12.86 3.35 1.29
CA LYS A 89 11.78 3.69 2.23
C LYS A 89 10.85 2.50 2.42
N VAL A 90 10.46 1.84 1.32
CA VAL A 90 9.62 0.62 1.36
C VAL A 90 10.33 -0.51 2.12
N ALA A 91 11.59 -0.80 1.78
CA ALA A 91 12.38 -1.87 2.40
C ALA A 91 12.61 -1.69 3.91
N LYS A 92 12.48 -0.46 4.41
CA LYS A 92 12.51 -0.15 5.86
C LYS A 92 11.12 -0.15 6.48
N ALA A 93 10.13 0.40 5.80
CA ALA A 93 8.78 0.57 6.33
C ALA A 93 8.03 -0.76 6.42
N LEU A 94 8.22 -1.63 5.42
CA LEU A 94 7.41 -2.83 5.25
C LEU A 94 7.66 -3.88 6.35
N PRO A 95 8.90 -4.33 6.64
CA PRO A 95 9.15 -5.22 7.76
C PRO A 95 8.72 -4.60 9.10
N ARG A 96 8.90 -3.29 9.27
CA ARG A 96 8.49 -2.59 10.50
C ARG A 96 6.98 -2.65 10.71
N ALA A 97 6.19 -2.37 9.68
CA ALA A 97 4.73 -2.41 9.75
C ALA A 97 4.22 -3.83 10.02
N LEU A 98 4.78 -4.83 9.32
CA LEU A 98 4.41 -6.23 9.49
C LEU A 98 4.79 -6.76 10.87
N ASN A 99 5.97 -6.40 11.40
CA ASN A 99 6.37 -6.79 12.76
C ASN A 99 5.51 -6.11 13.83
N ALA A 100 5.08 -4.87 13.62
CA ALA A 100 4.17 -4.20 14.55
C ALA A 100 2.81 -4.92 14.64
N LEU A 101 2.27 -5.38 13.50
CA LEU A 101 1.04 -6.18 13.48
C LEU A 101 1.25 -7.56 14.10
N PHE A 102 2.33 -8.25 13.74
CA PHE A 102 2.66 -9.56 14.30
C PHE A 102 2.75 -9.48 15.83
N ASN A 103 3.48 -8.50 16.36
CA ASN A 103 3.60 -8.33 17.82
C ASN A 103 2.28 -7.99 18.52
N LEU A 104 1.31 -7.39 17.82
CA LEU A 104 0.02 -7.02 18.39
C LEU A 104 -0.95 -8.21 18.47
N TYR A 105 -0.89 -9.14 17.51
CA TYR A 105 -1.90 -10.19 17.37
C TYR A 105 -1.38 -11.61 17.59
N ASP A 106 -0.10 -11.87 17.29
CA ASP A 106 0.49 -13.21 17.25
C ASP A 106 1.76 -13.33 18.10
N GLY A 107 2.33 -12.21 18.53
CA GLY A 107 3.46 -12.17 19.44
C GLY A 107 3.08 -12.80 20.78
N LEU A 108 3.90 -13.75 21.25
CA LEU A 108 3.83 -14.24 22.61
C LEU A 108 4.32 -13.10 23.54
N THR A 109 3.44 -12.17 23.88
CA THR A 109 3.65 -11.23 24.99
C THR A 109 3.50 -11.94 26.33
#